data_AF-A0A7W3TIF5-F1
#
_entry.id   AF-A0A7W3TIF5-F1
#
_cell.length_a   1.000
_cell.length_b   1.000
_cell.length_c   1.000
_cell.angle_alpha   90.00
_cell.angle_beta   90.00
_cell.angle_gamma   90.00
#
_symmetry.space_group_name_H-M   'P 1'
#
loop_
_entity.id
_entity.type
_entity.pdbx_description
1 polymer ?
#
loop_
_entity_poly.entity_id
_entity_poly.type
_entity_poly.pdbx_seq_one_letter_code
_entity_poly.pdbx_strand_id
1 'polypeptide(L)'
;MAPPGGAVIGTPGPPDPRNAGVPTPVSTDRLAARTAGAQVPTPRTAPDRDADTRLAAALAALDPPAPVRLSVRAVDPATGTMVSAGNGSFDTASIVKVNIVAALLFLRQEEGREPSAEEMALASAAIRYSDNAATDGLWRLIGGAEGLDALNSRWGLTRT
;
A
#
# COMPACT_ATOMS: atom_id res chain seq x y z
N MET A 1 -5.71 40.20 -28.42
CA MET A 1 -5.00 39.50 -29.51
C MET A 1 -3.52 39.56 -29.21
N ALA A 2 -3.01 38.47 -28.64
CA ALA A 2 -1.61 38.22 -28.27
C ALA A 2 -1.37 36.70 -28.45
N PRO A 3 -0.18 36.25 -28.88
CA PRO A 3 0.01 34.87 -29.37
C PRO A 3 0.16 33.82 -28.23
N PRO A 4 -0.08 32.53 -28.51
CA PRO A 4 0.10 31.45 -27.55
C PRO A 4 1.59 31.12 -27.32
N GLY A 5 1.99 30.98 -26.06
CA GLY A 5 3.32 30.56 -25.66
C GLY A 5 3.56 29.08 -25.98
N GLY A 6 4.62 28.81 -26.75
CA GLY A 6 5.05 27.45 -27.10
C GLY A 6 5.66 26.71 -25.90
N ALA A 7 5.28 25.45 -25.75
CA ALA A 7 5.92 24.51 -24.84
C ALA A 7 7.30 24.12 -25.39
N VAL A 8 8.35 24.33 -24.60
CA VAL A 8 9.70 23.84 -24.89
C VAL A 8 9.79 22.41 -24.37
N ILE A 9 9.79 21.42 -25.27
CA ILE A 9 10.08 20.03 -24.94
C ILE A 9 11.60 19.92 -24.78
N GLY A 10 12.08 19.76 -23.56
CA GLY A 10 13.48 19.44 -23.28
C GLY A 10 13.84 18.06 -23.84
N THR A 11 14.94 17.98 -24.58
CA THR A 11 15.49 16.72 -25.10
C THR A 11 16.01 15.85 -23.94
N PRO A 12 15.82 14.51 -23.98
CA PRO A 12 16.44 13.61 -23.01
C PRO A 12 17.98 13.63 -23.18
N GLY A 13 18.70 13.80 -22.07
CA GLY A 13 20.16 13.62 -22.04
C GLY A 13 20.56 12.16 -22.27
N PRO A 14 21.82 11.91 -22.68
CA PRO A 14 22.31 10.56 -22.94
C PRO A 14 22.31 9.68 -21.68
N PRO A 15 22.06 8.36 -21.81
CA PRO A 15 22.00 7.45 -20.67
C PRO A 15 23.36 7.28 -19.96
N ASP A 16 23.32 7.22 -18.63
CA ASP A 16 24.49 6.99 -17.76
C ASP A 16 25.00 5.54 -17.93
N PRO A 17 26.28 5.32 -18.29
CA PRO A 17 26.86 3.99 -18.51
C PRO A 17 26.94 3.13 -17.24
N ARG A 18 26.59 3.63 -16.05
CA ARG A 18 26.66 2.90 -14.77
C ARG A 18 25.48 1.97 -14.48
N ASN A 19 24.47 1.90 -15.34
CA ASN A 19 23.25 1.09 -15.13
C ASN A 19 23.09 -0.12 -16.07
N ALA A 20 24.15 -0.58 -16.73
CA ALA A 20 24.11 -1.72 -17.66
C ALA A 20 24.14 -3.12 -16.99
N GLY A 21 23.47 -3.28 -15.85
CA GLY A 21 23.29 -4.57 -15.20
C GLY A 21 22.01 -5.24 -15.67
N VAL A 22 22.10 -6.25 -16.54
CA VAL A 22 20.98 -7.13 -16.87
C VAL A 22 20.56 -7.88 -15.60
N PRO A 23 19.30 -7.79 -15.11
CA PRO A 23 18.88 -8.62 -14.00
C PRO A 23 18.76 -10.07 -14.48
N THR A 24 19.47 -10.97 -13.81
CA THR A 24 19.31 -12.42 -14.00
C THR A 24 17.87 -12.84 -13.66
N PRO A 25 17.23 -13.71 -14.45
CA PRO A 25 15.90 -14.19 -14.13
C PRO A 25 15.95 -15.04 -12.85
N VAL A 26 15.16 -14.65 -11.86
CA VAL A 26 14.96 -15.44 -10.65
C VAL A 26 14.12 -16.66 -11.05
N SER A 27 14.64 -17.88 -10.86
CA SER A 27 13.89 -19.10 -11.21
C SER A 27 12.58 -19.17 -10.42
N THR A 28 11.48 -19.31 -11.15
CA THR A 28 10.11 -19.51 -10.62
C THR A 28 10.01 -20.75 -9.72
N ASP A 29 10.79 -21.80 -10.00
CA ASP A 29 10.93 -22.99 -9.14
C ASP A 29 11.40 -22.65 -7.72
N ARG A 30 12.25 -21.63 -7.57
CA ARG A 30 12.77 -21.22 -6.27
C ARG A 30 11.76 -20.40 -5.47
N LEU A 31 10.78 -19.80 -6.14
CA LEU A 31 9.67 -19.07 -5.51
C LEU A 31 8.60 -20.06 -5.02
N ALA A 32 8.25 -21.05 -5.85
CA ALA A 32 7.27 -22.09 -5.50
C ALA A 32 7.73 -22.94 -4.29
N ALA A 33 9.02 -23.29 -4.22
CA ALA A 33 9.57 -24.08 -3.12
C ALA A 33 9.57 -23.34 -1.76
N ARG A 34 9.57 -21.98 -1.74
CA ARG A 34 9.49 -21.19 -0.50
C ARG A 34 8.06 -21.08 0.03
N THR A 35 7.05 -21.25 -0.82
CA THR A 35 5.63 -21.17 -0.44
C THR A 35 5.10 -22.51 0.08
N ALA A 36 5.67 -23.63 -0.36
CA ALA A 36 5.20 -24.98 -0.01
C ALA A 36 5.42 -25.37 1.47
N GLY A 37 6.26 -24.64 2.21
CA GLY A 37 6.55 -24.89 3.63
C GLY A 37 6.06 -23.82 4.60
N ALA A 38 5.46 -22.73 4.12
CA ALA A 38 4.94 -21.68 4.98
C ALA A 38 3.56 -22.12 5.50
N GLN A 39 3.55 -22.87 6.60
CA GLN A 39 2.38 -22.87 7.47
C GLN A 39 2.17 -21.42 7.89
N VAL A 40 1.13 -20.75 7.39
CA VAL A 40 0.65 -19.51 7.98
C VAL A 40 0.31 -19.89 9.42
N PRO A 41 1.07 -19.44 10.43
CA PRO A 41 0.71 -19.70 11.82
C PRO A 41 -0.71 -19.15 11.96
N THR A 42 -1.68 -19.95 12.40
CA THR A 42 -2.98 -19.38 12.76
C THR A 42 -2.71 -18.43 13.91
N PRO A 43 -2.69 -17.10 13.74
CA PRO A 43 -2.42 -16.21 14.83
C PRO A 43 -3.72 -16.19 15.61
N ARG A 44 -3.84 -17.06 16.61
CA ARG A 44 -4.76 -16.78 17.71
C ARG A 44 -4.03 -15.81 18.62
N THR A 45 -3.90 -14.58 18.11
CA THR A 45 -3.27 -13.45 18.78
C THR A 45 -4.11 -13.08 19.99
N ALA A 46 -3.65 -13.42 21.18
CA ALA A 46 -4.18 -12.78 22.38
C ALA A 46 -3.61 -11.34 22.43
N PRO A 47 -4.44 -10.32 22.68
CA PRO A 47 -3.94 -8.97 22.92
C PRO A 47 -3.01 -8.96 24.14
N ASP A 48 -1.87 -8.27 24.03
CA ASP A 48 -0.98 -8.01 25.16
C ASP A 48 -1.51 -6.79 25.93
N ARG A 49 -2.34 -7.06 26.95
CA ARG A 49 -3.01 -6.03 27.76
C ARG A 49 -2.02 -5.11 28.49
N ASP A 50 -0.86 -5.62 28.87
CA ASP A 50 0.17 -4.82 29.55
C ASP A 50 0.86 -3.89 28.55
N ALA A 51 1.15 -4.39 27.34
CA ALA A 51 1.65 -3.55 26.25
C ALA A 51 0.62 -2.50 25.82
N ASP A 52 -0.67 -2.86 25.75
CA ASP A 52 -1.76 -1.92 25.43
C ASP A 52 -1.79 -0.77 26.44
N THR A 53 -1.70 -1.10 27.73
CA THR A 53 -1.70 -0.11 28.83
C THR A 53 -0.49 0.82 28.72
N ARG A 54 0.70 0.28 28.45
CA ARG A 54 1.92 1.09 28.25
C ARG A 54 1.80 2.01 27.02
N LEU A 55 1.25 1.51 25.92
CA LEU A 55 1.06 2.30 24.70
C LEU A 55 0.03 3.42 24.92
N ALA A 56 -1.07 3.14 25.62
CA ALA A 56 -2.08 4.13 25.95
C ALA A 56 -1.51 5.26 26.84
N ALA A 57 -0.72 4.91 27.86
CA ALA A 57 -0.02 5.89 28.69
C ALA A 57 0.96 6.75 27.88
N ALA A 58 1.70 6.14 26.95
CA ALA A 58 2.62 6.87 26.07
C ALA A 58 1.90 7.85 25.14
N LEU A 59 0.75 7.46 24.56
CA LEU A 59 -0.06 8.37 23.75
C LEU A 59 -0.66 9.52 24.57
N ALA A 60 -1.11 9.25 25.80
CA ALA A 60 -1.65 10.27 26.70
C ALA A 60 -0.60 11.31 27.10
N ALA A 61 0.67 10.91 27.22
CA ALA A 61 1.79 11.79 27.55
C ALA A 61 2.19 12.74 26.41
N LEU A 62 1.68 12.57 25.18
CA LEU A 62 2.00 13.45 24.04
C LEU A 62 1.34 14.83 24.15
N ASP A 63 0.30 14.98 24.97
CA ASP A 63 -0.42 16.23 25.24
C ASP A 63 -0.66 17.11 23.99
N PRO A 64 -1.29 16.59 22.92
CA PRO A 64 -1.48 17.35 21.69
C PRO A 64 -2.52 18.47 21.88
N PRO A 65 -2.36 19.63 21.22
CA PRO A 65 -3.34 20.71 21.29
C PRO A 65 -4.70 20.25 20.77
N ALA A 66 -5.76 20.50 21.53
CA ALA A 66 -7.11 20.05 21.17
C ALA A 66 -7.65 20.75 19.90
N PRO A 67 -8.47 20.07 19.07
CA PRO A 67 -8.93 18.68 19.20
C PRO A 67 -8.13 17.69 18.32
N VAL A 68 -7.29 16.84 18.92
CA VAL A 68 -6.55 15.77 18.22
C VAL A 68 -7.01 14.40 18.72
N ARG A 69 -7.27 13.47 17.78
CA ARG A 69 -7.53 12.05 18.07
C ARG A 69 -6.34 11.22 17.63
N LEU A 70 -5.89 10.32 18.49
CA LEU A 70 -4.79 9.39 18.20
C LEU A 70 -5.27 7.94 18.33
N SER A 71 -4.86 7.10 17.40
CA SER A 71 -5.04 5.66 17.47
C SER A 71 -3.81 4.99 16.87
N VAL A 72 -3.27 3.99 17.57
CA VAL A 72 -2.11 3.21 17.13
C VAL A 72 -2.42 1.73 17.27
N ARG A 73 -2.03 0.96 16.26
CA ARG A 73 -2.05 -0.50 16.28
C ARG A 73 -0.75 -1.00 15.66
N ALA A 74 -0.05 -1.88 16.37
CA ALA A 74 1.16 -2.52 15.89
C ALA A 74 1.01 -4.04 16.00
N VAL A 75 1.56 -4.75 15.02
CA VAL A 75 1.58 -6.21 14.97
C VAL A 75 3.00 -6.64 14.71
N ASP A 76 3.51 -7.57 15.52
CA ASP A 76 4.76 -8.27 15.22
C ASP A 76 4.44 -9.41 14.24
N PRO A 77 4.95 -9.36 12.99
CA PRO A 77 4.67 -10.39 12.00
C PRO A 77 5.32 -11.75 12.33
N ALA A 78 6.35 -11.80 13.17
CA ALA A 78 7.02 -13.05 13.52
C ALA A 78 6.25 -13.84 14.58
N THR A 79 5.67 -13.16 15.57
CA THR A 79 4.93 -13.79 16.67
C THR A 79 3.41 -13.68 16.52
N GLY A 80 2.94 -12.79 15.65
CA GLY A 80 1.53 -12.41 15.54
C GLY A 80 1.04 -11.57 16.73
N THR A 81 1.91 -11.21 17.69
CA THR A 81 1.55 -10.40 18.85
C THR A 81 1.06 -9.03 18.41
N MET A 82 0.03 -8.52 19.08
CA MET A 82 -0.59 -7.25 18.74
C MET A 82 -0.74 -6.37 19.96
N VAL A 83 -0.48 -5.09 19.74
CA VAL A 83 -0.71 -4.01 20.70
C VAL A 83 -1.54 -2.91 20.05
N SER A 84 -2.45 -2.31 20.81
CA SER A 84 -3.32 -1.23 20.34
C SER A 84 -3.65 -0.23 21.43
N ALA A 85 -3.77 1.03 21.04
CA ALA A 85 -4.28 2.11 21.89
C ALA A 85 -5.09 3.09 21.05
N GLY A 86 -6.24 3.51 21.58
CA GLY A 86 -7.21 4.30 20.83
C GLY A 86 -8.07 3.45 19.88
N ASN A 87 -9.13 4.07 19.36
CA ASN A 87 -10.02 3.47 18.38
C ASN A 87 -10.75 4.58 17.58
N GLY A 88 -11.45 4.19 16.53
CA GLY A 88 -12.30 5.06 15.72
C GLY A 88 -12.02 4.95 14.23
N SER A 89 -12.74 5.75 13.46
CA SER A 89 -12.50 5.95 12.02
C SER A 89 -11.68 7.21 11.79
N PHE A 90 -10.81 7.14 10.78
CA PHE A 90 -9.87 8.18 10.40
C PHE A 90 -9.84 8.30 8.89
N ASP A 91 -9.64 9.51 8.40
CA ASP A 91 -9.36 9.71 6.99
C ASP A 91 -8.02 9.05 6.67
N THR A 92 -8.03 8.11 5.73
CA THR A 92 -6.82 7.40 5.31
C THR A 92 -5.80 8.33 4.68
N ALA A 93 -6.25 9.46 4.13
CA ALA A 93 -5.48 10.29 3.22
C ALA A 93 -4.81 9.38 2.16
N SER A 94 -3.52 9.60 1.86
CA SER A 94 -2.80 8.81 0.87
C SER A 94 -2.49 7.36 1.28
N ILE A 95 -2.85 6.90 2.48
CA ILE A 95 -2.72 5.48 2.86
C ILE A 95 -3.61 4.59 1.96
N VAL A 96 -4.74 5.12 1.48
CA VAL A 96 -5.64 4.40 0.55
C VAL A 96 -4.93 3.92 -0.73
N LYS A 97 -3.83 4.56 -1.14
CA LYS A 97 -3.09 4.20 -2.35
C LYS A 97 -2.49 2.80 -2.27
N VAL A 98 -2.12 2.35 -1.07
CA VAL A 98 -1.68 0.96 -0.84
C VAL A 98 -2.84 -0.01 -1.11
N ASN A 99 -4.05 0.33 -0.64
CA ASN A 99 -5.26 -0.46 -0.85
C ASN A 99 -5.64 -0.54 -2.34
N ILE A 100 -5.54 0.58 -3.06
CA ILE A 100 -5.80 0.67 -4.51
C ILE A 100 -4.79 -0.15 -5.31
N VAL A 101 -3.50 -0.10 -4.97
CA VAL A 101 -2.49 -0.91 -5.66
C VAL A 101 -2.70 -2.41 -5.36
N ALA A 102 -3.00 -2.78 -4.12
CA ALA A 102 -3.33 -4.17 -3.80
C ALA A 102 -4.55 -4.68 -4.60
N ALA A 103 -5.57 -3.81 -4.78
CA ALA A 103 -6.75 -4.11 -5.58
C ALA A 103 -6.41 -4.34 -7.05
N LEU A 104 -5.58 -3.46 -7.64
CA LEU A 104 -5.08 -3.65 -9.00
C LEU A 104 -4.38 -5.01 -9.12
N LEU A 105 -3.36 -5.28 -8.29
CA LEU A 105 -2.56 -6.51 -8.39
C LEU A 105 -3.45 -7.76 -8.27
N PHE A 106 -4.40 -7.73 -7.34
CA PHE A 106 -5.36 -8.82 -7.14
C PHE A 106 -6.24 -9.06 -8.38
N LEU A 107 -6.80 -8.00 -8.98
CA LEU A 107 -7.61 -8.13 -10.19
C LEU A 107 -6.83 -8.70 -11.36
N ARG A 108 -5.57 -8.30 -11.54
CA ARG A 108 -4.70 -8.83 -12.62
C ARG A 108 -4.40 -10.31 -12.41
N GLN A 109 -4.17 -10.71 -11.16
CA GLN A 109 -4.02 -12.13 -10.81
C GLN A 109 -5.30 -12.93 -11.13
N GLU A 110 -6.48 -12.41 -10.80
CA GLU A 110 -7.77 -13.05 -11.12
C GLU A 110 -8.02 -13.15 -12.64
N GLU A 111 -7.52 -12.18 -13.41
CA GLU A 111 -7.51 -12.22 -14.88
C GLU A 111 -6.46 -13.20 -15.45
N GLY A 112 -5.62 -13.81 -14.61
CA GLY A 112 -4.56 -14.72 -15.02
C GLY A 112 -3.40 -14.04 -15.74
N ARG A 113 -3.17 -12.74 -15.49
CA ARG A 113 -2.08 -11.98 -16.11
C ARG A 113 -1.29 -11.16 -15.11
N GLU A 114 -0.06 -10.84 -15.50
CA GLU A 114 0.74 -9.84 -14.78
C GLU A 114 0.22 -8.42 -15.07
N PRO A 115 0.45 -7.46 -14.15
CA PRO A 115 0.26 -6.05 -14.45
C PRO A 115 1.16 -5.62 -15.62
N SER A 116 0.64 -4.76 -16.49
CA SER A 116 1.43 -4.18 -17.58
C SER A 116 2.50 -3.23 -17.03
N ALA A 117 3.48 -2.90 -17.86
CA ALA A 117 4.50 -1.90 -17.51
C ALA A 117 3.89 -0.54 -17.14
N GLU A 118 2.80 -0.15 -17.81
CA GLU A 118 2.08 1.09 -17.53
C GLU A 118 1.35 1.04 -16.18
N GLU A 119 0.68 -0.08 -15.89
CA GLU A 119 0.02 -0.33 -14.61
C GLU A 119 1.04 -0.29 -13.45
N MET A 120 2.21 -0.88 -13.65
CA MET A 120 3.32 -0.82 -12.67
C MET A 120 3.93 0.56 -12.53
N ALA A 121 4.01 1.35 -13.61
CA ALA A 121 4.48 2.73 -13.55
C ALA A 121 3.53 3.60 -12.73
N LEU A 122 2.21 3.46 -12.95
CA LEU A 122 1.18 4.13 -12.15
C LEU A 122 1.27 3.72 -10.67
N ALA A 123 1.37 2.42 -10.38
CA ALA A 123 1.51 1.91 -9.01
C ALA A 123 2.77 2.45 -8.33
N SER A 124 3.90 2.46 -9.04
CA SER A 124 5.16 3.01 -8.53
C SER A 124 5.03 4.51 -8.21
N ALA A 125 4.42 5.28 -9.11
CA ALA A 125 4.21 6.72 -8.89
C ALA A 125 3.28 6.99 -7.69
N ALA A 126 2.17 6.27 -7.60
CA ALA A 126 1.21 6.38 -6.51
C ALA A 126 1.84 6.05 -5.14
N ILE A 127 2.69 5.02 -5.06
CA ILE A 127 3.29 4.58 -3.78
C ILE A 127 4.53 5.39 -3.40
N ARG A 128 5.45 5.62 -4.34
CA ARG A 128 6.74 6.25 -4.02
C ARG A 128 6.66 7.75 -3.89
N TYR A 129 5.77 8.39 -4.65
CA TYR A 129 5.65 9.84 -4.71
C TYR A 129 4.29 10.34 -4.24
N SER A 130 3.38 9.44 -3.84
CA SER A 130 2.00 9.79 -3.52
C SER A 130 1.33 10.54 -4.68
N ASP A 131 1.65 10.19 -5.94
CA ASP A 131 1.11 10.89 -7.10
C ASP A 131 -0.41 10.69 -7.23
N ASN A 132 -1.17 11.79 -7.22
CA ASN A 132 -2.63 11.76 -7.25
C ASN A 132 -3.17 11.42 -8.65
N ALA A 133 -2.55 11.90 -9.73
CA ALA A 133 -3.02 11.63 -11.09
C ALA A 133 -2.81 10.15 -11.47
N ALA A 134 -1.69 9.57 -11.04
CA ALA A 134 -1.45 8.14 -11.16
C ALA A 134 -2.47 7.34 -10.35
N THR A 135 -2.78 7.81 -9.13
CA THR A 135 -3.81 7.21 -8.28
C THR A 135 -5.19 7.25 -8.94
N ASP A 136 -5.58 8.36 -9.58
CA ASP A 136 -6.84 8.46 -10.31
C ASP A 136 -6.90 7.49 -11.50
N GLY A 137 -5.76 7.26 -12.16
CA GLY A 137 -5.61 6.21 -13.18
C GLY A 137 -5.90 4.82 -12.62
N LEU A 138 -5.24 4.45 -11.53
CA LEU A 138 -5.45 3.17 -10.85
C LEU A 138 -6.88 3.03 -10.33
N TRP A 139 -7.44 4.10 -9.77
CA TRP A 139 -8.81 4.15 -9.24
C TRP A 139 -9.83 3.76 -10.30
N ARG A 140 -9.70 4.28 -11.52
CA ARG A 140 -10.57 3.89 -12.65
C ARG A 140 -10.38 2.43 -13.05
N LEU A 141 -9.13 1.94 -13.06
CA LEU A 141 -8.82 0.56 -13.43
C LEU A 141 -9.42 -0.47 -12.47
N ILE A 142 -9.57 -0.14 -11.19
CA ILE A 142 -10.16 -1.03 -10.19
C ILE A 142 -11.68 -0.89 -10.07
N GLY A 143 -12.34 -0.05 -10.87
CA GLY A 143 -13.79 0.18 -10.80
C GLY A 143 -14.23 1.24 -9.79
N GLY A 144 -13.32 2.11 -9.34
CA GLY A 144 -13.62 3.19 -8.41
C GLY A 144 -14.03 2.70 -7.02
N ALA A 145 -14.96 3.43 -6.37
CA ALA A 145 -15.37 3.17 -5.00
C ALA A 145 -16.01 1.78 -4.85
N GLU A 146 -16.98 1.46 -5.72
CA GLU A 146 -17.67 0.17 -5.69
C GLU A 146 -16.71 -1.00 -5.86
N GLY A 147 -15.71 -0.85 -6.73
CA GLY A 147 -14.68 -1.86 -6.93
C GLY A 147 -13.77 -2.05 -5.72
N LEU A 148 -13.34 -0.95 -5.08
CA LEU A 148 -12.54 -1.05 -3.86
C LEU A 148 -13.34 -1.64 -2.70
N ASP A 149 -14.61 -1.25 -2.53
CA ASP A 149 -15.50 -1.76 -1.47
C ASP A 149 -15.78 -3.25 -1.63
N ALA A 150 -16.01 -3.72 -2.86
CA ALA A 150 -16.22 -5.14 -3.15
C ALA A 150 -14.97 -5.97 -2.80
N LEU A 151 -13.78 -5.45 -3.12
CA LEU A 151 -12.50 -6.11 -2.82
C LEU A 151 -12.19 -6.08 -1.32
N ASN A 152 -12.42 -4.96 -0.64
CA ASN A 152 -12.28 -4.86 0.81
C ASN A 152 -13.20 -5.84 1.52
N SER A 153 -14.46 -5.96 1.08
CA SER A 153 -15.40 -6.96 1.57
C SER A 153 -14.89 -8.38 1.36
N ARG A 154 -14.34 -8.70 0.17
CA ARG A 154 -13.75 -10.01 -0.14
C ARG A 154 -12.54 -10.34 0.75
N TRP A 155 -11.77 -9.34 1.16
CA TRP A 155 -10.64 -9.50 2.09
C TRP A 155 -11.02 -9.43 3.57
N GLY A 156 -12.30 -9.25 3.90
CA GLY A 156 -12.77 -9.13 5.28
C GLY A 156 -12.42 -7.78 5.93
N LEU A 157 -12.09 -6.76 5.14
CA LEU A 157 -11.84 -5.39 5.60
C LEU A 157 -13.17 -4.63 5.71
N THR A 158 -13.91 -4.84 6.80
CA THR A 158 -15.28 -4.31 6.96
C THR A 158 -15.36 -2.94 7.65
N ARG A 159 -14.23 -2.28 7.89
CA ARG A 159 -14.13 -0.97 8.55
C ARG A 159 -13.21 -0.01 7.79
N THR A 160 -13.29 -0.08 6.47
CA THR A 160 -12.58 0.78 5.50
C THR A 160 -13.57 1.61 4.75
#